data_AF-A0A7K8DB26-F1
#
_entry.id   AF-A0A7K8DB26-F1
#
_cell.length_a   1.000
_cell.length_b   1.000
_cell.length_c   1.000
_cell.angle_alpha   90.00
_cell.angle_beta   90.00
_cell.angle_gamma   90.00
#
_symmetry.space_group_name_H-M   'P 1'
#
loop_
_entity.id
_entity.type
_entity.pdbx_description
1 polymer ?
#
loop_
_entity_poly.entity_id
_entity_poly.type
_entity_poly.pdbx_seq_one_letter_code
_entity_poly.pdbx_strand_id
1 'polypeptide(L)'
;MDWLMGKSKGKPNGKKPAPEEKKLYLEPEYTKSRITDFEFKELVMLPREIDLNEWLASNTTTFFHHINLQYSTISEFCTGESCQTMAVCNTQYYWYDERGKKIKCTAPQYVDFVMSSVQKLVTDEDVFPTKYGKEFPNSFESLVKKICKYLFHVLAHIYSSHFKETLALELHGHLNTLYTHFILFIREFNLVDPKETTIMDDLTEVLCSSSGSSSNGSGTGSSNSAGAQNHVKER
;
A
#
# COMPACT_ATOMS: atom_id res chain seq x y z
N MET A 1 -63.33 21.87 19.40
CA MET A 1 -63.68 21.25 18.12
C MET A 1 -63.07 22.14 17.04
N ASP A 2 -62.14 21.77 16.18
CA ASP A 2 -61.43 20.53 15.95
C ASP A 2 -60.11 20.86 15.25
N TRP A 3 -59.08 20.15 15.69
CA TRP A 3 -57.86 19.84 14.95
C TRP A 3 -58.14 19.42 13.50
N LEU A 4 -57.28 19.79 12.55
CA LEU A 4 -56.86 18.87 11.47
C LEU A 4 -55.52 19.33 10.86
N MET A 5 -54.45 18.80 11.44
CA MET A 5 -53.09 18.80 10.90
C MET A 5 -53.01 17.89 9.65
N GLY A 6 -52.74 18.47 8.48
CA GLY A 6 -52.32 17.73 7.30
C GLY A 6 -50.88 17.24 7.42
N LYS A 7 -50.67 16.01 7.93
CA LYS A 7 -49.37 15.34 7.91
C LYS A 7 -49.09 14.80 6.50
N SER A 8 -48.25 15.48 5.73
CA SER A 8 -47.61 14.89 4.54
C SER A 8 -46.55 13.88 5.00
N LYS A 9 -46.86 12.58 4.88
CA LYS A 9 -45.90 11.49 5.13
C LYS A 9 -44.91 11.42 3.97
N GLY A 10 -43.74 12.04 4.13
CA GLY A 10 -42.58 11.73 3.29
C GLY A 10 -42.18 10.27 3.50
N LYS A 11 -42.19 9.47 2.42
CA LYS A 11 -41.61 8.12 2.42
C LYS A 11 -40.10 8.23 2.68
N PRO A 12 -39.51 7.48 3.62
CA PRO A 12 -38.06 7.36 3.67
C PRO A 12 -37.64 6.54 2.44
N ASN A 13 -36.94 7.17 1.51
CA ASN A 13 -36.35 6.50 0.37
C ASN A 13 -35.19 5.64 0.88
N GLY A 14 -35.51 4.44 1.36
CA GLY A 14 -34.54 3.41 1.70
C GLY A 14 -33.87 2.91 0.44
N LYS A 15 -32.88 3.64 -0.06
CA LYS A 15 -31.87 3.06 -0.94
C LYS A 15 -31.19 1.97 -0.11
N LYS A 16 -31.47 0.70 -0.44
CA LYS A 16 -30.65 -0.41 0.03
C LYS A 16 -29.19 -0.07 -0.31
N PRO A 17 -28.23 -0.22 0.63
CA PRO A 17 -26.83 -0.11 0.27
C PRO A 17 -26.57 -1.08 -0.89
N ALA A 18 -25.86 -0.61 -1.91
CA ALA A 18 -25.46 -1.46 -3.03
C ALA A 18 -24.76 -2.70 -2.46
N PRO A 19 -25.03 -3.90 -3.00
CA PRO A 19 -24.31 -5.09 -2.57
C PRO A 19 -22.81 -4.82 -2.75
N GLU A 20 -22.07 -4.93 -1.65
CA GLU A 20 -20.62 -4.76 -1.65
C GLU A 20 -20.03 -5.85 -2.55
N GLU A 21 -19.41 -5.44 -3.67
CA GLU A 21 -18.81 -6.37 -4.61
C GLU A 21 -17.69 -7.11 -3.88
N LYS A 22 -17.70 -8.45 -3.95
CA LYS A 22 -16.70 -9.29 -3.29
C LYS A 22 -15.30 -8.88 -3.76
N LYS A 23 -14.44 -8.47 -2.82
CA LYS A 23 -13.04 -8.12 -3.08
C LYS A 23 -12.25 -9.37 -3.46
N LEU A 24 -12.14 -9.64 -4.77
CA LEU A 24 -11.44 -10.83 -5.31
C LEU A 24 -10.00 -10.95 -4.78
N TYR A 25 -9.32 -9.82 -4.59
CA TYR A 25 -7.94 -9.79 -4.07
C TYR A 25 -7.78 -10.24 -2.61
N LEU A 26 -8.87 -10.46 -1.87
CA LEU A 26 -8.84 -11.02 -0.52
C LEU A 26 -9.01 -12.54 -0.50
N GLU A 27 -9.25 -13.18 -1.64
CA GLU A 27 -9.47 -14.63 -1.66
C GLU A 27 -8.20 -15.40 -1.30
N PRO A 28 -8.26 -16.42 -0.42
CA PRO A 28 -7.08 -17.14 0.09
C PRO A 28 -6.20 -17.79 -0.98
N GLU A 29 -6.77 -18.10 -2.15
CA GLU A 29 -6.01 -18.64 -3.27
C GLU A 29 -5.05 -17.62 -3.89
N TYR A 30 -5.39 -16.32 -3.87
CA TYR A 30 -4.55 -15.27 -4.45
C TYR A 30 -3.64 -14.61 -3.43
N THR A 31 -4.05 -14.51 -2.15
CA THR A 31 -3.27 -13.82 -1.12
C THR A 31 -2.03 -14.59 -0.65
N LYS A 32 -1.97 -15.90 -0.92
CA LYS A 32 -0.80 -16.75 -0.67
C LYS A 32 0.31 -16.61 -1.71
N SER A 33 -0.02 -16.09 -2.90
CA SER A 33 0.93 -15.99 -4.01
C SER A 33 1.90 -14.83 -3.79
N ARG A 34 3.20 -15.12 -3.84
CA ARG A 34 4.32 -14.16 -3.76
C ARG A 34 5.50 -14.67 -4.58
N ILE A 35 6.43 -13.79 -4.93
CA ILE A 35 7.66 -14.18 -5.66
C ILE A 35 8.75 -14.72 -4.73
N THR A 36 8.63 -14.52 -3.42
CA THR A 36 9.59 -14.95 -2.41
C THR A 36 8.92 -15.08 -1.04
N ASP A 37 9.44 -16.00 -0.22
CA ASP A 37 9.02 -16.26 1.16
C ASP A 37 9.89 -15.51 2.20
N PHE A 38 10.43 -14.34 1.84
CA PHE A 38 11.34 -13.58 2.69
C PHE A 38 10.60 -12.80 3.81
N GLU A 39 11.28 -12.61 4.94
CA GLU A 39 10.81 -11.75 6.02
C GLU A 39 10.90 -10.26 5.62
N PHE A 40 9.82 -9.74 5.03
CA PHE A 40 9.77 -8.35 4.51
C PHE A 40 10.11 -7.29 5.55
N LYS A 41 9.90 -7.57 6.84
CA LYS A 41 10.21 -6.62 7.91
C LYS A 41 11.71 -6.33 7.99
N GLU A 42 12.56 -7.31 7.70
CA GLU A 42 14.01 -7.09 7.72
C GLU A 42 14.49 -6.24 6.55
N LEU A 43 13.76 -6.27 5.42
CA LEU A 43 14.11 -5.53 4.21
C LEU A 43 13.91 -4.01 4.35
N VAL A 44 13.06 -3.57 5.27
CA VAL A 44 12.69 -2.15 5.40
C VAL A 44 13.47 -1.41 6.49
N MET A 45 14.15 -2.12 7.38
CA MET A 45 14.90 -1.51 8.48
C MET A 45 16.09 -0.69 7.95
N LEU A 46 16.28 0.51 8.50
CA LEU A 46 17.45 1.34 8.19
C LEU A 46 18.75 0.65 8.68
N PRO A 47 19.71 0.33 7.79
CA PRO A 47 21.00 -0.20 8.23
C PRO A 47 21.82 0.85 8.98
N ARG A 48 22.63 0.41 9.97
CA ARG A 48 23.32 1.31 10.92
C ARG A 48 24.26 2.32 10.27
N GLU A 49 24.88 1.94 9.16
CA GLU A 49 25.89 2.72 8.46
C GLU A 49 25.32 3.52 7.28
N ILE A 50 24.01 3.47 7.04
CA ILE A 50 23.36 4.16 5.92
C ILE A 50 22.65 5.41 6.43
N ASP A 51 22.82 6.51 5.70
CA ASP A 51 22.08 7.75 5.95
C ASP A 51 20.58 7.56 5.68
N LEU A 52 19.73 8.19 6.50
CA LEU A 52 18.28 8.05 6.38
C LEU A 52 17.78 8.54 5.01
N ASN A 53 18.26 9.67 4.51
CA ASN A 53 17.78 10.22 3.25
C ASN A 53 18.26 9.39 2.06
N GLU A 54 19.46 8.84 2.10
CA GLU A 54 19.94 7.86 1.12
C GLU A 54 19.05 6.61 1.08
N TRP A 55 18.70 6.08 2.26
CA TRP A 55 17.81 4.92 2.39
C TRP A 55 16.42 5.21 1.83
N LEU A 56 15.85 6.37 2.18
CA LEU A 56 14.56 6.83 1.68
C LEU A 56 14.61 7.06 0.16
N ALA A 57 15.67 7.66 -0.37
CA ALA A 57 15.85 7.94 -1.79
C ALA A 57 15.89 6.66 -2.62
N SER A 58 16.74 5.71 -2.22
CA SER A 58 16.94 4.45 -2.91
C SER A 58 15.65 3.62 -2.97
N ASN A 59 14.97 3.47 -1.83
CA ASN A 59 13.73 2.71 -1.74
C ASN A 59 12.57 3.41 -2.47
N THR A 60 12.41 4.73 -2.32
CA THR A 60 11.35 5.48 -3.00
C THR A 60 11.48 5.40 -4.52
N THR A 61 12.70 5.51 -5.04
CA THR A 61 12.98 5.36 -6.48
C THR A 61 12.68 3.95 -6.97
N THR A 62 13.08 2.94 -6.19
CA THR A 62 12.79 1.52 -6.48
C THR A 62 11.28 1.25 -6.51
N PHE A 63 10.53 1.73 -5.52
CA PHE A 63 9.07 1.59 -5.50
C PHE A 63 8.39 2.31 -6.66
N PHE A 64 8.84 3.53 -6.99
CA PHE A 64 8.34 4.24 -8.16
C PHE A 64 8.48 3.39 -9.44
N HIS A 65 9.67 2.83 -9.70
CA HIS A 65 9.89 2.01 -10.89
C HIS A 65 9.03 0.75 -10.90
N HIS A 66 8.91 0.03 -9.77
CA HIS A 66 8.10 -1.18 -9.70
C HIS A 66 6.60 -0.90 -9.82
N ILE A 67 6.09 0.17 -9.20
CA ILE A 67 4.67 0.54 -9.29
C ILE A 67 4.35 1.04 -10.70
N ASN A 68 5.24 1.81 -11.32
CA ASN A 68 5.09 2.24 -12.71
C ASN A 68 5.07 1.05 -13.68
N LEU A 69 5.97 0.08 -13.49
CA LEU A 69 5.99 -1.15 -14.28
C LEU A 69 4.71 -1.96 -14.08
N GLN A 70 4.27 -2.15 -12.83
CA GLN A 70 3.06 -2.90 -12.51
C GLN A 70 1.82 -2.25 -13.13
N TYR A 71 1.67 -0.92 -13.03
CA TYR A 71 0.56 -0.21 -13.67
C TYR A 71 0.61 -0.31 -15.20
N SER A 72 1.80 -0.24 -15.80
CA SER A 72 1.97 -0.33 -17.26
C SER A 72 1.35 -1.61 -17.84
N THR A 73 1.41 -2.73 -17.10
CA THR A 73 0.82 -4.02 -17.52
C THR A 73 -0.70 -4.02 -17.65
N ILE A 74 -1.39 -3.10 -16.95
CA ILE A 74 -2.86 -3.00 -16.97
C ILE A 74 -3.36 -1.69 -17.59
N SER A 75 -2.46 -0.83 -18.05
CA SER A 75 -2.76 0.55 -18.46
C SER A 75 -3.78 0.63 -19.61
N GLU A 76 -3.79 -0.35 -20.52
CA GLU A 76 -4.76 -0.43 -21.61
C GLU A 76 -6.21 -0.66 -21.14
N PHE A 77 -6.39 -1.25 -19.96
CA PHE A 77 -7.71 -1.52 -19.36
C PHE A 77 -8.19 -0.37 -18.45
N CYS A 78 -7.28 0.49 -18.01
CA CYS A 78 -7.59 1.67 -17.23
C CYS A 78 -7.89 2.85 -18.17
N THR A 79 -9.17 3.03 -18.52
CA THR A 79 -9.60 4.07 -19.49
C THR A 79 -10.48 5.12 -18.81
N GLY A 80 -10.70 6.24 -19.51
CA GLY A 80 -11.64 7.26 -19.04
C GLY A 80 -13.09 6.76 -18.95
N GLU A 81 -13.42 5.67 -19.64
CA GLU A 81 -14.74 5.04 -19.59
C GLU A 81 -14.86 4.06 -18.42
N SER A 82 -13.86 3.19 -18.23
CA SER A 82 -13.85 2.22 -17.12
C SER A 82 -13.62 2.90 -15.77
N CYS A 83 -12.78 3.94 -15.75
CA CYS A 83 -12.32 4.61 -14.53
C CYS A 83 -12.48 6.14 -14.64
N GLN A 84 -13.73 6.61 -14.70
CA GLN A 84 -14.09 8.03 -14.84
C GLN A 84 -13.54 8.94 -13.73
N THR A 85 -13.19 8.37 -12.58
CA THR A 85 -12.58 9.07 -11.45
C THR A 85 -11.49 8.21 -10.83
N MET A 86 -10.41 8.83 -10.36
CA MET A 86 -9.46 8.14 -9.48
C MET A 86 -10.14 7.85 -8.13
N ALA A 87 -10.61 6.62 -7.95
CA ALA A 87 -11.29 6.19 -6.75
C ALA A 87 -10.87 4.77 -6.36
N VAL A 88 -10.83 4.53 -5.06
CA VAL A 88 -10.59 3.23 -4.45
C VAL A 88 -11.73 2.95 -3.49
N CYS A 89 -12.49 1.89 -3.74
CA CYS A 89 -13.75 1.62 -3.05
C CYS A 89 -14.67 2.86 -3.07
N ASN A 90 -14.96 3.44 -1.89
CA ASN A 90 -15.82 4.62 -1.75
C ASN A 90 -15.04 5.95 -1.62
N THR A 91 -13.71 5.89 -1.71
CA THR A 91 -12.82 7.06 -1.52
C THR A 91 -12.34 7.57 -2.85
N GLN A 92 -12.64 8.83 -3.16
CA GLN A 92 -12.16 9.50 -4.38
C GLN A 92 -10.91 10.33 -4.09
N TYR A 93 -9.87 10.14 -4.90
CA TYR A 93 -8.65 10.94 -4.89
C TYR A 93 -8.68 12.08 -5.90
N TYR A 94 -7.94 13.14 -5.60
CA TYR A 94 -7.84 14.33 -6.43
C TYR A 94 -6.40 14.72 -6.60
N TRP A 95 -6.07 15.25 -7.79
CA TRP A 95 -4.77 15.82 -8.05
C TRP A 95 -4.74 17.28 -7.59
N TYR A 96 -3.59 17.73 -7.11
CA TYR A 96 -3.34 19.12 -6.78
C TYR A 96 -2.17 19.60 -7.64
N ASP A 97 -2.41 20.61 -8.48
CA ASP A 97 -1.35 21.18 -9.31
C ASP A 97 -0.31 21.95 -8.47
N GLU A 98 0.73 22.44 -9.14
CA GLU A 98 1.81 23.21 -8.50
C GLU A 98 1.30 24.49 -7.80
N ARG A 99 0.10 24.97 -8.13
CA ARG A 99 -0.55 26.13 -7.53
C ARG A 99 -1.50 25.75 -6.39
N GLY A 100 -1.59 24.46 -6.05
CA GLY A 100 -2.48 23.93 -5.02
C GLY A 100 -3.95 23.83 -5.46
N LYS A 101 -4.25 23.99 -6.75
CA LYS A 101 -5.63 23.87 -7.26
C LYS A 101 -6.02 22.40 -7.35
N LYS A 102 -7.17 22.08 -6.75
CA LYS A 102 -7.80 20.76 -6.85
C LYS A 102 -8.28 20.50 -8.28
N ILE A 103 -7.82 19.41 -8.88
CA ILE A 103 -8.18 18.95 -10.22
C ILE A 103 -8.91 17.61 -10.12
N LYS A 104 -10.06 17.53 -10.79
CA LYS A 104 -10.75 16.27 -11.03
C LYS A 104 -10.21 15.68 -12.32
N CYS A 105 -9.87 14.39 -12.28
CA CYS A 105 -9.34 13.66 -13.42
C CYS A 105 -9.86 12.23 -13.38
N THR A 106 -9.85 11.58 -14.54
CA THR A 106 -10.04 10.13 -14.63
C THR A 106 -8.89 9.41 -13.91
N ALA A 107 -9.05 8.13 -13.58
CA ALA A 107 -7.97 7.37 -12.98
C ALA A 107 -6.70 7.33 -13.86
N PRO A 108 -6.75 7.05 -15.18
CA PRO A 108 -5.53 7.04 -15.99
C PRO A 108 -4.85 8.41 -16.04
N GLN A 109 -5.62 9.50 -16.15
CA GLN A 109 -5.05 10.86 -16.09
C GLN A 109 -4.39 11.15 -14.74
N TYR A 110 -4.97 10.68 -13.64
CA TYR A 110 -4.36 10.82 -12.32
C TYR A 110 -3.02 10.09 -12.25
N VAL A 111 -2.99 8.84 -12.72
CA VAL A 111 -1.76 8.03 -12.74
C VAL A 111 -0.70 8.69 -13.61
N ASP A 112 -1.05 9.22 -14.78
CA ASP A 112 -0.13 9.96 -15.65
C ASP A 112 0.50 11.16 -14.93
N PHE A 113 -0.31 11.95 -14.20
CA PHE A 113 0.19 13.07 -13.39
C PHE A 113 1.14 12.60 -12.28
N VAL A 114 0.78 11.52 -11.58
CA VAL A 114 1.63 10.93 -10.53
C VAL A 114 2.95 10.48 -11.11
N MET A 115 2.93 9.62 -12.15
CA MET A 115 4.16 9.05 -12.71
C MET A 115 5.06 10.13 -13.29
N SER A 116 4.50 11.10 -14.02
CA SER A 116 5.27 12.23 -14.58
C SER A 116 5.87 13.11 -13.48
N SER A 117 5.10 13.42 -12.44
CA SER A 117 5.57 14.25 -11.34
C SER A 117 6.64 13.55 -10.51
N VAL A 118 6.49 12.26 -10.23
CA VAL A 118 7.47 11.49 -9.45
C VAL A 118 8.73 11.30 -10.29
N GLN A 119 8.61 10.94 -11.57
CA GLN A 119 9.73 10.80 -12.49
C GLN A 119 10.59 12.07 -12.50
N LYS A 120 9.97 13.25 -12.63
CA LYS A 120 10.67 14.53 -12.60
C LYS A 120 11.47 14.73 -11.31
N LEU A 121 10.90 14.38 -10.16
CA LEU A 121 11.55 14.52 -8.85
C LEU A 121 12.71 13.55 -8.67
N VAL A 122 12.51 12.27 -8.96
CA VAL A 122 13.55 11.24 -8.73
C VAL A 122 14.74 11.34 -9.69
N THR A 123 14.60 12.09 -10.79
CA THR A 123 15.71 12.40 -11.73
C THR A 123 16.31 13.78 -11.54
N ASP A 124 15.78 14.58 -10.61
CA ASP A 124 16.32 15.91 -10.33
C ASP A 124 17.47 15.79 -9.32
N GLU A 125 18.70 16.03 -9.79
CA GLU A 125 19.93 15.94 -8.97
C GLU A 125 20.00 16.94 -7.82
N ASP A 126 19.16 17.99 -7.81
CA ASP A 126 19.06 18.92 -6.69
C ASP A 126 18.05 18.41 -5.63
N VAL A 127 17.27 17.37 -5.94
CA VAL A 127 16.31 16.73 -5.03
C VAL A 127 16.77 15.33 -4.60
N PHE A 128 17.19 14.51 -5.57
CA PHE A 128 17.76 13.17 -5.42
C PHE A 128 19.21 13.18 -5.92
N PRO A 129 20.15 13.72 -5.11
CA PRO A 129 21.55 13.80 -5.52
C PRO A 129 22.15 12.40 -5.72
N THR A 130 22.87 12.20 -6.83
CA THR A 130 23.61 10.94 -7.07
C THR A 130 25.13 11.10 -6.95
N LYS A 131 25.60 12.36 -6.81
CA LYS A 131 27.02 12.70 -6.73
C LYS A 131 27.49 12.85 -5.30
N TYR A 132 28.66 12.30 -5.00
CA TYR A 132 29.32 12.46 -3.71
C TYR A 132 29.48 13.94 -3.31
N GLY A 133 29.17 14.25 -2.06
CA GLY A 133 29.31 15.60 -1.48
C GLY A 133 28.16 16.57 -1.79
N LYS A 134 27.10 16.11 -2.47
CA LYS A 134 25.83 16.82 -2.57
C LYS A 134 24.92 16.39 -1.43
N GLU A 135 24.25 17.36 -0.80
CA GLU A 135 23.31 17.10 0.30
C GLU A 135 21.87 17.10 -0.22
N PHE A 136 21.00 16.33 0.44
CA PHE A 136 19.56 16.37 0.20
C PHE A 136 18.98 17.72 0.64
N PRO A 137 17.91 18.21 -0.04
CA PRO A 137 17.26 19.45 0.38
C PRO A 137 16.58 19.28 1.74
N ASN A 138 16.46 20.36 2.51
CA ASN A 138 15.76 20.37 3.81
C ASN A 138 14.29 19.90 3.74
N SER A 139 13.68 19.94 2.55
CA SER A 139 12.30 19.49 2.30
C SER A 139 12.20 18.03 1.83
N PHE A 140 13.31 17.30 1.76
CA PHE A 140 13.39 15.97 1.13
C PHE A 140 12.39 14.97 1.72
N GLU A 141 12.35 14.80 3.03
CA GLU A 141 11.39 13.88 3.68
C GLU A 141 9.93 14.25 3.36
N SER A 142 9.61 15.54 3.26
CA SER A 142 8.27 16.00 2.89
C SER A 142 7.93 15.65 1.45
N LEU A 143 8.91 15.69 0.55
CA LEU A 143 8.77 15.24 -0.83
C LEU A 143 8.58 13.72 -0.90
N VAL A 144 9.38 12.95 -0.16
CA VAL A 144 9.24 11.49 -0.07
C VAL A 144 7.84 11.11 0.43
N LYS A 145 7.35 11.73 1.51
CA LYS A 145 5.97 11.53 2.00
C LYS A 145 4.91 11.78 0.92
N LYS A 146 5.09 12.86 0.15
CA LYS A 146 4.19 13.19 -0.96
C LYS A 146 4.24 12.13 -2.07
N ILE A 147 5.44 11.66 -2.43
CA ILE A 147 5.64 10.60 -3.44
C ILE A 147 4.98 9.30 -2.97
N CYS A 148 5.31 8.82 -1.77
CA CYS A 148 4.77 7.58 -1.21
C CYS A 148 3.24 7.60 -1.14
N LYS A 149 2.63 8.73 -0.74
CA LYS A 149 1.17 8.87 -0.75
C LYS A 149 0.58 8.64 -2.16
N TYR A 150 1.15 9.28 -3.18
CA TYR A 150 0.65 9.13 -4.54
C TYR A 150 0.86 7.73 -5.10
N LEU A 151 2.01 7.11 -4.82
CA LEU A 151 2.30 5.73 -5.19
C LEU A 151 1.32 4.75 -4.51
N PHE A 152 0.96 4.99 -3.24
CA PHE A 152 -0.06 4.23 -2.54
C PHE A 152 -1.41 4.28 -3.27
N HIS A 153 -1.84 5.46 -3.72
CA HIS A 153 -3.10 5.59 -4.47
C HIS A 153 -3.11 4.73 -5.74
N VAL A 154 -1.99 4.69 -6.48
CA VAL A 154 -1.86 3.87 -7.69
C VAL A 154 -1.97 2.38 -7.35
N LEU A 155 -1.22 1.90 -6.35
CA LEU A 155 -1.30 0.50 -5.91
C LEU A 155 -2.71 0.11 -5.47
N ALA A 156 -3.34 0.94 -4.64
CA ALA A 156 -4.69 0.71 -4.14
C ALA A 156 -5.71 0.65 -5.29
N HIS A 157 -5.54 1.50 -6.31
CA HIS A 157 -6.37 1.47 -7.52
C HIS A 157 -6.18 0.20 -8.35
N ILE A 158 -4.94 -0.29 -8.52
CA ILE A 158 -4.69 -1.56 -9.22
C ILE A 158 -5.44 -2.71 -8.53
N TYR A 159 -5.40 -2.78 -7.20
CA TYR A 159 -6.16 -3.79 -6.46
C TYR A 159 -7.68 -3.62 -6.57
N SER A 160 -8.20 -2.41 -6.38
CA SER A 160 -9.65 -2.22 -6.35
C SER A 160 -10.32 -2.33 -7.71
N SER A 161 -9.61 -1.95 -8.77
CA SER A 161 -10.20 -1.73 -10.08
C SER A 161 -9.67 -2.66 -11.16
N HIS A 162 -8.44 -3.18 -11.01
CA HIS A 162 -7.74 -3.91 -12.07
C HIS A 162 -7.15 -5.25 -11.61
N PHE A 163 -7.65 -5.82 -10.51
CA PHE A 163 -7.16 -7.09 -10.00
C PHE A 163 -7.54 -8.27 -10.92
N LYS A 164 -8.68 -8.21 -11.61
CA LYS A 164 -9.10 -9.26 -12.55
C LYS A 164 -8.13 -9.37 -13.73
N GLU A 165 -7.70 -8.24 -14.26
CA GLU A 165 -6.71 -8.11 -15.32
C GLU A 165 -5.32 -8.54 -14.81
N THR A 166 -4.94 -8.10 -13.62
CA THR A 166 -3.69 -8.54 -12.97
C THR A 166 -3.65 -10.06 -12.79
N LEU A 167 -4.79 -10.67 -12.43
CA LEU A 167 -4.93 -12.12 -12.28
C LEU A 167 -4.86 -12.84 -13.63
N ALA A 168 -5.52 -12.31 -14.66
CA ALA A 168 -5.49 -12.86 -16.02
C ALA A 168 -4.07 -12.87 -16.62
N LEU A 169 -3.22 -11.92 -16.20
CA LEU A 169 -1.80 -11.86 -16.57
C LEU A 169 -0.89 -12.68 -15.62
N GLU A 170 -1.45 -13.36 -14.61
CA GLU A 170 -0.73 -14.11 -13.58
C GLU A 170 0.28 -13.26 -12.77
N LEU A 171 0.05 -11.95 -12.65
CA LEU A 171 0.97 -11.01 -11.99
C LEU A 171 0.64 -10.75 -10.52
N HIS A 172 -0.43 -11.34 -9.99
CA HIS A 172 -0.91 -11.07 -8.62
C HIS A 172 0.15 -11.39 -7.54
N GLY A 173 1.02 -12.38 -7.73
CA GLY A 173 2.13 -12.66 -6.81
C GLY A 173 3.19 -11.54 -6.76
N HIS A 174 3.48 -10.92 -7.91
CA HIS A 174 4.36 -9.75 -8.00
C HIS A 174 3.71 -8.54 -7.31
N LEU A 175 2.44 -8.29 -7.60
CA LEU A 175 1.67 -7.21 -6.98
C LEU A 175 1.62 -7.35 -5.44
N ASN A 176 1.35 -8.55 -4.92
CA ASN A 176 1.34 -8.84 -3.48
C ASN A 176 2.69 -8.59 -2.82
N THR A 177 3.78 -9.01 -3.47
CA THR A 177 5.14 -8.81 -2.98
C THR A 177 5.46 -7.31 -2.93
N LEU A 178 5.19 -6.59 -4.02
CA LEU A 178 5.42 -5.15 -4.12
C LEU A 178 4.61 -4.39 -3.06
N TYR A 179 3.32 -4.70 -2.92
CA TYR A 179 2.45 -4.07 -1.94
C TYR A 179 2.92 -4.33 -0.51
N THR A 180 3.26 -5.58 -0.17
CA THR A 180 3.71 -5.96 1.18
C THR A 180 5.00 -5.22 1.53
N HIS A 181 5.97 -5.18 0.60
CA HIS A 181 7.22 -4.45 0.81
C HIS A 181 6.96 -2.94 0.99
N PHE A 182 6.15 -2.36 0.12
CA PHE A 182 5.83 -0.94 0.16
C PHE A 182 5.09 -0.52 1.43
N ILE A 183 4.05 -1.27 1.84
CA ILE A 183 3.24 -0.91 3.02
C ILE A 183 4.06 -1.00 4.31
N LEU A 184 4.97 -1.98 4.41
CA LEU A 184 5.86 -2.09 5.56
C LEU A 184 6.87 -0.94 5.58
N PHE A 185 7.42 -0.55 4.44
CA PHE A 185 8.34 0.57 4.34
C PHE A 185 7.71 1.91 4.72
N ILE A 186 6.51 2.22 4.20
CA ILE A 186 5.84 3.49 4.55
C ILE A 186 5.43 3.53 6.02
N ARG A 187 5.15 2.37 6.65
CA ARG A 187 4.82 2.28 8.08
C ARG A 187 6.07 2.45 8.95
N GLU A 188 7.19 1.84 8.59
CA GLU A 188 8.46 1.94 9.31
C GLU A 188 8.92 3.40 9.45
N PHE A 189 8.81 4.18 8.37
CA PHE A 189 9.26 5.58 8.34
C PHE A 189 8.13 6.61 8.44
N ASN A 190 6.90 6.18 8.75
CA ASN A 190 5.71 7.04 8.89
C ASN A 190 5.53 8.00 7.69
N LEU A 191 5.59 7.43 6.47
CA LEU A 191 5.60 8.19 5.21
C LEU A 191 4.21 8.55 4.68
N VAL A 192 3.18 7.87 5.16
CA VAL A 192 1.78 8.09 4.79
C VAL A 192 0.93 8.10 6.07
N ASP A 193 -0.06 8.99 6.15
CA ASP A 193 -0.97 9.03 7.29
C ASP A 193 -1.68 7.67 7.41
N PRO A 194 -1.62 6.99 8.59
CA PRO A 194 -2.30 5.71 8.78
C PRO A 194 -3.77 5.73 8.37
N LYS A 195 -4.47 6.87 8.56
CA LYS A 195 -5.87 7.04 8.14
C LYS A 195 -6.06 6.87 6.64
N GLU A 196 -5.10 7.33 5.83
CA GLU A 196 -5.16 7.17 4.37
C GLU A 196 -4.96 5.70 3.98
N THR A 197 -4.15 4.94 4.73
CA THR A 197 -3.91 3.51 4.44
C THR A 197 -5.05 2.59 4.85
N THR A 198 -5.96 3.03 5.73
CA THR A 198 -7.04 2.18 6.28
C THR A 198 -7.96 1.55 5.23
N ILE A 199 -8.10 2.19 4.06
CA ILE A 199 -8.90 1.67 2.96
C ILE A 199 -8.41 0.31 2.43
N MET A 200 -7.17 -0.07 2.73
CA MET A 200 -6.54 -1.33 2.34
C MET A 200 -6.08 -2.17 3.56
N ASP A 201 -6.60 -1.88 4.76
CA ASP A 201 -6.21 -2.61 5.97
C ASP A 201 -6.57 -4.10 5.88
N ASP A 202 -7.71 -4.45 5.27
CA ASP A 202 -8.13 -5.83 5.06
C ASP A 202 -7.10 -6.63 4.23
N LEU A 203 -6.61 -6.06 3.15
CA LEU A 203 -5.54 -6.64 2.34
C LEU A 203 -4.24 -6.70 3.14
N THR A 204 -3.90 -5.62 3.84
CA THR A 204 -2.64 -5.53 4.60
C THR A 204 -2.58 -6.59 5.69
N GLU A 205 -3.66 -6.78 6.44
CA GLU A 205 -3.77 -7.80 7.47
C GLU A 205 -3.56 -9.20 6.89
N VAL A 206 -4.23 -9.53 5.79
CA VAL A 206 -4.12 -10.86 5.18
C VAL A 206 -2.72 -11.12 4.63
N LEU A 207 -2.13 -10.14 3.93
CA LEU A 207 -0.81 -10.30 3.32
C LEU A 207 0.30 -10.35 4.36
N CYS A 208 0.26 -9.52 5.40
CA CYS A 208 1.28 -9.48 6.45
C CYS A 208 1.13 -10.62 7.48
N SER A 209 -0.08 -11.09 7.78
CA SER A 209 -0.28 -12.22 8.72
C SER A 209 0.20 -13.56 8.13
N SER A 210 0.15 -13.69 6.81
CA SER A 210 0.57 -14.90 6.11
C SER A 210 2.09 -15.10 6.09
N SER A 211 2.88 -14.10 6.50
CA SER A 211 4.35 -14.23 6.65
C SER A 211 4.74 -14.95 7.95
N GLY A 212 3.83 -15.10 8.92
CA GLY A 212 4.15 -15.66 10.25
C GLY A 212 3.71 -17.10 10.52
N SER A 213 3.20 -17.84 9.54
CA SER A 213 2.56 -19.14 9.77
C SER A 213 3.36 -20.34 9.25
N SER A 214 4.64 -20.43 9.62
CA SER A 214 5.44 -21.65 9.51
C SER A 214 6.19 -21.95 10.81
N SER A 215 5.47 -22.06 11.94
CA SER A 215 5.87 -22.88 13.10
C SER A 215 4.83 -22.78 14.23
N ASN A 216 3.91 -23.76 14.30
CA ASN A 216 3.46 -24.32 15.57
C ASN A 216 2.58 -25.55 15.34
N GLY A 217 3.23 -26.68 15.04
CA GLY A 217 2.67 -28.01 15.26
C GLY A 217 3.08 -28.49 16.64
N SER A 218 2.24 -28.24 17.65
CA SER A 218 2.39 -28.81 19.00
C SER A 218 1.94 -30.27 18.98
N GLY A 219 2.83 -31.19 19.39
CA GLY A 219 2.53 -32.60 19.61
C GLY A 219 3.17 -33.07 20.92
N THR A 220 2.37 -33.05 21.97
CA THR A 220 2.61 -33.48 23.35
C THR A 220 3.21 -34.88 23.51
N GLY A 221 4.14 -35.03 24.46
CA GLY A 221 4.56 -36.31 25.01
C GLY A 221 5.24 -36.14 26.37
N SER A 222 4.45 -36.22 27.45
CA SER A 222 4.93 -36.22 28.84
C SER A 222 5.62 -37.54 29.19
N SER A 223 6.76 -37.48 29.89
CA SER A 223 7.17 -38.54 30.84
C SER A 223 8.15 -38.00 31.89
N ASN A 224 7.76 -38.21 33.15
CA ASN A 224 8.51 -37.95 34.38
C ASN A 224 9.90 -38.60 34.42
N SER A 225 10.85 -37.97 35.13
CA SER A 225 11.33 -38.41 36.47
C SER A 225 12.82 -38.18 36.73
N ALA A 226 13.09 -37.95 38.02
CA ALA A 226 14.35 -38.12 38.76
C ALA A 226 15.43 -37.03 38.63
N GLY A 227 15.72 -36.41 39.78
CA GLY A 227 16.74 -35.38 39.93
C GLY A 227 18.14 -35.91 40.22
N ALA A 228 19.10 -35.00 40.19
CA ALA A 228 20.37 -35.09 40.90
C ALA A 228 20.91 -33.67 41.14
N GLN A 229 21.39 -33.45 42.36
CA GLN A 229 21.92 -32.20 42.89
C GLN A 229 23.38 -31.94 42.45
N ASN A 230 23.78 -30.67 42.55
CA ASN A 230 25.13 -30.11 42.75
C ASN A 230 26.11 -30.27 41.56
N HIS A 231 26.96 -29.29 41.22
CA HIS A 231 27.86 -28.54 42.09
C HIS A 231 28.43 -27.33 41.33
N VAL A 232 28.50 -26.17 42.00
CA VAL A 232 29.21 -24.95 41.59
C VAL A 232 30.72 -25.19 41.64
N LYS A 233 31.50 -24.73 40.66
CA LYS A 233 32.86 -24.24 40.92
C LYS A 233 33.36 -23.31 39.83
N GLU A 234 33.65 -22.09 40.26
CA GLU A 234 34.52 -21.12 39.60
C GLU A 234 35.86 -21.72 39.20
N ARG A 235 36.33 -21.36 38.01
CA ARG A 235 37.59 -20.63 37.78
C ARG A 235 37.64 -20.11 36.35
#